data_AF-A0A2U2AM96-F1
#
_entry.id   AF-A0A2U2AM96-F1
#
_cell.length_a   1.000
_cell.length_b   1.000
_cell.length_c   1.000
_cell.angle_alpha   90.00
_cell.angle_beta   90.00
_cell.angle_gamma   90.00
#
_symmetry.space_group_name_H-M   'P 1'
#
loop_
_entity.id
_entity.type
_entity.pdbx_description
1 polymer ?
#
loop_
_entity_poly.entity_id
_entity_poly.type
_entity_poly.pdbx_seq_one_letter_code
_entity_poly.pdbx_strand_id
1 'polypeptide(L)'
;MQIIIDYESSWRNSFLDGSNNEPLPKNGRKFIASMTELKKAGNYKAHQITKDTVMGILNRLIGDQRKLYQSRLDEHYYFQYIESILTEKDIEDHIQYKDQEMVFIRNISGSEDQNSFTGMIKAKDVSFNSEFSEHLWGVLFIPFPEIADWILADDIQVKIENLPTLDPMSVIEQLEHLNTIKAIELEGKLKEAYEKIVLSFPEVDFKLTAKGLFTPISFYTAALYLQLDRLSKQYDLSEVVTAQGGLSGISKRGFTKKDFMKRYTTGPKKLVWGNPYLLKTRVKGEGEMTQLLTKVTGKLTINLNISSEEARDLEDKIRNAGVSAFYLGKKGLAYVSDIRI
;
A
#
# COMPACT_ATOMS: atom_id res chain seq x y z
N MET A 1 22.81 31.26 26.44
CA MET A 1 23.03 29.81 26.57
C MET A 1 23.12 29.13 25.21
N GLN A 2 24.02 28.16 25.04
CA GLN A 2 24.18 27.32 23.85
C GLN A 2 24.15 25.85 24.24
N ILE A 3 23.34 25.04 23.55
CA ILE A 3 23.26 23.59 23.74
C ILE A 3 23.73 22.92 22.46
N ILE A 4 24.73 22.05 22.56
CA ILE A 4 25.33 21.34 21.43
C ILE A 4 24.95 19.86 21.52
N ILE A 5 24.36 19.34 20.44
CA ILE A 5 23.89 17.97 20.33
C ILE A 5 24.58 17.30 19.15
N ASP A 6 25.39 16.28 19.44
CA ASP A 6 25.93 15.42 18.39
C ASP A 6 24.92 14.32 18.07
N TYR A 7 24.74 14.03 16.79
CA TYR A 7 23.80 13.02 16.32
C TYR A 7 24.34 12.19 15.16
N GLU A 8 23.95 10.93 15.12
CA GLU A 8 24.36 9.97 14.11
C GLU A 8 23.15 9.22 13.53
N SER A 9 23.19 8.95 12.22
CA SER A 9 22.23 8.08 11.53
C SER A 9 20.76 8.49 11.68
N SER A 10 20.48 9.80 11.78
CA SER A 10 19.13 10.35 11.86
C SER A 10 18.40 10.24 10.53
N TRP A 11 17.18 9.68 10.53
CA TRP A 11 16.35 9.57 9.33
C TRP A 11 15.60 10.87 9.07
N ARG A 12 15.71 11.39 7.84
CA ARG A 12 15.11 12.64 7.40
C ARG A 12 13.85 12.44 6.55
N ASN A 13 13.08 11.37 6.82
CA ASN A 13 11.85 11.05 6.08
C ASN A 13 10.67 10.67 6.99
N SER A 14 9.46 10.98 6.53
CA SER A 14 8.21 10.53 7.15
C SER A 14 7.40 9.61 6.24
N PHE A 15 6.67 8.69 6.86
CA PHE A 15 5.93 7.62 6.18
C PHE A 15 4.43 7.65 6.51
N LEU A 16 4.02 8.64 7.30
CA LEU A 16 2.67 8.77 7.84
C LEU A 16 2.03 10.06 7.31
N ASP A 17 0.72 10.00 7.12
CA ASP A 17 -0.09 11.19 6.91
C ASP A 17 -0.38 11.94 8.22
N GLY A 18 -1.20 12.99 8.14
CA GLY A 18 -1.59 13.82 9.28
C GLY A 18 -0.43 14.55 9.96
N SER A 19 -0.66 14.98 11.20
CA SER A 19 0.33 15.68 12.03
C SER A 19 0.75 14.87 13.25
N ASN A 20 1.93 15.17 13.80
CA ASN A 20 2.34 14.70 15.12
C ASN A 20 2.07 15.74 16.22
N ASN A 21 1.56 16.92 15.84
CA ASN A 21 1.24 18.03 16.73
C ASN A 21 -0.24 18.06 17.13
N GLU A 22 -0.94 16.94 16.99
CA GLU A 22 -2.36 16.79 17.31
C GLU A 22 -2.63 15.40 17.93
N PRO A 23 -3.77 15.21 18.61
CA PRO A 23 -4.18 13.90 19.11
C PRO A 23 -4.20 12.83 18.01
N LEU A 24 -3.72 11.62 18.34
CA LEU A 24 -3.74 10.53 17.38
C LEU A 24 -5.19 10.12 17.06
N PRO A 25 -5.54 9.86 15.79
CA PRO A 25 -6.82 9.26 15.44
C PRO A 25 -6.98 7.88 16.10
N LYS A 26 -8.23 7.46 16.34
CA LYS A 26 -8.56 6.17 16.98
C LYS A 26 -7.90 4.97 16.31
N ASN A 27 -7.78 4.99 14.98
CA ASN A 27 -7.17 3.91 14.19
C ASN A 27 -5.69 4.17 13.85
N GLY A 28 -5.05 5.14 14.51
CA GLY A 28 -3.70 5.59 14.19
C GLY A 28 -3.64 6.45 12.92
N ARG A 29 -2.42 6.82 12.52
CA ARG A 29 -2.15 7.57 11.28
C ARG A 29 -1.97 6.60 10.10
N LYS A 30 -2.38 7.02 8.91
CA LYS A 30 -2.29 6.20 7.71
C LYS A 30 -0.85 6.08 7.25
N PHE A 31 -0.44 4.85 6.94
CA PHE A 31 0.83 4.57 6.27
C PHE A 31 0.73 4.92 4.78
N ILE A 32 1.62 5.79 4.31
CA ILE A 32 1.62 6.33 2.94
C ILE A 32 2.94 6.06 2.18
N ALA A 33 3.72 5.09 2.64
CA ALA A 33 5.04 4.79 2.08
C ALA A 33 5.12 3.43 1.37
N SER A 34 3.99 2.86 0.94
CA SER A 34 4.00 1.75 0.00
C SER A 34 4.48 2.20 -1.38
N MET A 35 5.02 1.32 -2.21
CA MET A 35 5.52 1.69 -3.55
C MET A 35 4.44 2.32 -4.44
N THR A 36 3.16 1.99 -4.23
CA THR A 36 2.04 2.60 -4.96
C THR A 36 1.65 3.95 -4.36
N GLU A 37 1.64 4.09 -3.04
CA GLU A 37 1.32 5.36 -2.38
C GLU A 37 2.43 6.40 -2.61
N LEU A 38 3.71 6.02 -2.63
CA LEU A 38 4.83 6.94 -2.87
C LEU A 38 4.77 7.62 -4.24
N LYS A 39 4.12 7.00 -5.23
CA LYS A 39 3.94 7.60 -6.57
C LYS A 39 2.94 8.76 -6.56
N LYS A 40 2.10 8.88 -5.54
CA LYS A 40 1.15 9.98 -5.41
C LYS A 40 1.87 11.24 -4.93
N ALA A 41 1.51 12.38 -5.53
CA ALA A 41 2.09 13.66 -5.17
C ALA A 41 1.94 13.94 -3.65
N GLY A 42 3.02 14.40 -3.02
CA GLY A 42 3.04 14.75 -1.59
C GLY A 42 3.27 13.60 -0.61
N ASN A 43 3.26 12.33 -1.06
CA ASN A 43 3.46 11.19 -0.16
C ASN A 43 4.93 10.90 0.16
N TYR A 44 5.85 11.23 -0.74
CA TYR A 44 7.28 11.25 -0.41
C TYR A 44 7.59 12.49 0.44
N LYS A 45 7.87 12.27 1.74
CA LYS A 45 8.10 13.35 2.71
C LYS A 45 9.56 13.35 3.15
N ALA A 46 10.31 14.37 2.74
CA ALA A 46 11.62 14.70 3.30
C ALA A 46 11.46 15.77 4.39
N HIS A 47 12.27 15.69 5.44
CA HIS A 47 12.21 16.60 6.58
C HIS A 47 13.59 17.14 6.95
N GLN A 48 13.60 18.38 7.40
CA GLN A 48 14.75 19.02 8.05
C GLN A 48 14.45 19.23 9.52
N ILE A 49 15.45 19.60 10.30
CA ILE A 49 15.22 20.04 11.68
C ILE A 49 14.43 21.34 11.63
N THR A 50 13.37 21.41 12.43
CA THR A 50 12.51 22.58 12.57
C THR A 50 12.48 23.03 14.03
N LYS A 51 11.89 24.19 14.28
CA LYS A 51 11.59 24.66 15.63
C LYS A 51 10.84 23.62 16.47
N ASP A 52 9.82 22.95 15.91
CA ASP A 52 9.11 21.86 16.60
C ASP A 52 10.05 20.71 17.01
N THR A 53 11.02 20.37 16.16
CA THR A 53 12.00 19.32 16.48
C THR A 53 12.85 19.75 17.68
N VAL A 54 13.33 20.99 17.67
CA VAL A 54 14.12 21.57 18.77
C VAL A 54 13.31 21.66 20.06
N MET A 55 12.08 22.16 20.01
CA MET A 55 11.23 22.26 21.20
C MET A 55 10.90 20.89 21.78
N GLY A 56 10.69 19.87 20.94
CA GLY A 56 10.52 18.50 21.40
C GLY A 56 11.76 17.98 22.14
N ILE A 57 12.97 18.32 21.68
CA ILE A 57 14.22 17.97 22.35
C ILE A 57 14.35 18.70 23.69
N LEU A 58 14.13 20.01 23.72
CA LEU A 58 14.24 20.79 24.97
C LEU A 58 13.30 20.26 26.05
N ASN A 59 12.04 19.96 25.69
CA ASN A 59 11.08 19.29 26.57
C ASN A 59 11.58 17.90 27.03
N ARG A 60 12.13 17.11 26.10
CA ARG A 60 12.68 15.80 26.42
C ARG A 60 13.86 15.88 27.38
N LEU A 61 14.73 16.89 27.25
CA LEU A 61 15.94 17.08 28.06
C LEU A 61 15.62 17.45 29.52
N ILE A 62 14.53 18.18 29.77
CA ILE A 62 14.05 18.45 31.14
C ILE A 62 13.15 17.33 31.70
N GLY A 63 13.00 16.23 30.95
CA GLY A 63 12.27 15.05 31.41
C GLY A 63 10.76 15.04 31.14
N ASP A 64 10.21 15.95 30.32
CA ASP A 64 8.78 15.90 29.97
C ASP A 64 8.47 14.61 29.20
N GLN A 65 7.49 13.86 29.70
CA GLN A 65 7.04 12.57 29.14
C GLN A 65 5.84 12.74 28.21
N ARG A 66 5.24 13.94 28.16
CA ARG A 66 4.10 14.23 27.30
C ARG A 66 4.58 14.48 25.87
N LYS A 67 3.66 14.40 24.90
CA LYS A 67 3.95 14.86 23.54
C LYS A 67 4.05 16.38 23.54
N LEU A 68 4.91 16.93 22.68
CA LEU A 68 5.13 18.38 22.56
C LEU A 68 3.84 19.18 22.45
N TYR A 69 2.85 18.73 21.65
CA TYR A 69 1.58 19.44 21.53
C TYR A 69 0.78 19.49 22.84
N GLN A 70 0.92 18.47 23.71
CA GLN A 70 0.28 18.45 25.01
C GLN A 70 1.00 19.38 25.98
N SER A 71 2.34 19.40 25.96
CA SER A 71 3.14 20.33 26.76
C SER A 71 2.80 21.78 26.44
N ARG A 72 2.61 22.11 25.15
CA ARG A 72 2.20 23.46 24.70
C ARG A 72 0.80 23.88 25.13
N LEU A 73 -0.07 22.94 25.52
CA LEU A 73 -1.41 23.23 26.02
C LEU A 73 -1.45 23.42 27.53
N ASP A 74 -0.34 23.17 28.23
CA ASP A 74 -0.23 23.38 29.67
C ASP A 74 -0.20 24.87 30.00
N GLU A 75 -0.98 25.28 31.01
CA GLU A 75 -1.03 26.66 31.48
C GLU A 75 0.32 27.16 31.98
N HIS A 76 1.16 26.25 32.49
CA HIS A 76 2.48 26.52 33.02
C HIS A 76 3.57 25.88 32.14
N TYR A 77 3.38 25.89 30.82
CA TYR A 77 4.37 25.40 29.87
C TYR A 77 5.72 26.11 30.05
N TYR A 78 6.70 25.39 30.61
CA TYR A 78 8.00 25.94 31.01
C TYR A 78 8.72 26.70 29.89
N PHE A 79 8.67 26.17 28.66
CA PHE A 79 9.34 26.78 27.52
C PHE A 79 8.50 27.86 26.80
N GLN A 80 7.36 28.32 27.33
CA GLN A 80 6.51 29.29 26.65
C GLN A 80 7.26 30.55 26.23
N TYR A 81 8.05 31.13 27.14
CA TYR A 81 8.85 32.32 26.84
C TYR A 81 10.00 32.01 25.87
N ILE A 82 10.81 30.98 26.15
CA ILE A 82 11.93 30.55 25.30
C ILE A 82 11.46 30.26 23.87
N GLU A 83 10.33 29.58 23.73
CA GLU A 83 9.73 29.28 22.43
C GLU A 83 9.28 30.56 21.71
N SER A 84 8.81 31.58 22.43
CA SER A 84 8.39 32.84 21.79
C SER A 84 9.54 33.62 21.16
N ILE A 85 10.76 33.49 21.72
CA ILE A 85 11.95 34.20 21.26
C ILE A 85 12.86 33.35 20.35
N LEU A 86 12.75 32.01 20.39
CA LEU A 86 13.56 31.11 19.57
C LEU A 86 13.17 31.24 18.08
N THR A 87 14.15 31.56 17.24
CA THR A 87 13.99 31.70 15.78
C THR A 87 14.76 30.63 15.01
N GLU A 88 14.58 30.57 13.69
CA GLU A 88 15.33 29.64 12.84
C GLU A 88 16.84 29.95 12.81
N LYS A 89 17.24 31.21 13.03
CA LYS A 89 18.65 31.61 13.07
C LYS A 89 19.39 31.07 14.29
N ASP A 90 18.64 30.72 15.32
CA ASP A 90 19.14 30.19 16.57
C ASP A 90 19.36 28.67 16.51
N ILE A 91 18.99 28.03 15.39
CA ILE A 91 19.03 26.60 15.18
C ILE A 91 20.01 26.31 14.03
N GLU A 92 21.19 25.80 14.37
CA GLU A 92 22.22 25.49 13.38
C GLU A 92 22.39 23.97 13.25
N ASP A 93 21.88 23.39 12.15
CA ASP A 93 22.04 21.97 11.79
C ASP A 93 23.31 21.77 10.94
N HIS A 94 24.44 21.51 11.60
CA HIS A 94 25.74 21.26 10.97
C HIS A 94 25.86 19.80 10.51
N ILE A 95 25.42 19.54 9.28
CA ILE A 95 25.50 18.22 8.65
C ILE A 95 26.96 17.89 8.30
N GLN A 96 27.51 16.86 8.93
CA GLN A 96 28.85 16.35 8.63
C GLN A 96 28.83 15.31 7.51
N TYR A 97 27.83 14.43 7.53
CA TYR A 97 27.68 13.37 6.55
C TYR A 97 26.20 13.18 6.19
N LYS A 98 25.92 13.07 4.90
CA LYS A 98 24.60 12.84 4.34
C LYS A 98 24.67 11.68 3.35
N ASP A 99 23.82 10.70 3.58
CA ASP A 99 23.72 9.51 2.76
C ASP A 99 22.28 9.28 2.26
N GLN A 100 22.17 8.56 1.15
CA GLN A 100 20.91 8.11 0.57
C GLN A 100 20.91 6.59 0.48
N GLU A 101 20.09 5.95 1.30
CA GLU A 101 20.05 4.49 1.39
C GLU A 101 18.66 3.92 1.09
N MET A 102 18.65 2.75 0.46
CA MET A 102 17.43 1.97 0.32
C MET A 102 17.19 1.19 1.59
N VAL A 103 16.10 1.52 2.30
CA VAL A 103 15.71 0.82 3.52
C VAL A 103 14.42 0.04 3.29
N PHE A 104 14.38 -1.21 3.74
CA PHE A 104 13.14 -1.97 3.78
C PHE A 104 12.28 -1.51 4.96
N ILE A 105 11.15 -0.87 4.68
CA ILE A 105 10.21 -0.43 5.72
C ILE A 105 9.01 -1.37 5.81
N ARG A 106 8.51 -1.59 7.03
CA ARG A 106 7.35 -2.43 7.27
C ARG A 106 6.07 -1.72 6.88
N ASN A 107 5.17 -2.45 6.23
CA ASN A 107 3.81 -2.02 5.94
C ASN A 107 2.88 -2.70 6.95
N ILE A 108 2.25 -1.90 7.80
CA ILE A 108 1.35 -2.37 8.86
C ILE A 108 -0.13 -2.20 8.50
N SER A 109 -0.44 -1.78 7.27
CA SER A 109 -1.83 -1.58 6.83
C SER A 109 -2.60 -2.89 6.62
N GLY A 110 -1.93 -4.05 6.63
CA GLY A 110 -2.56 -5.33 6.37
C GLY A 110 -2.93 -5.55 4.89
N SER A 111 -2.34 -4.77 3.97
CA SER A 111 -2.59 -4.96 2.54
C SER A 111 -2.16 -6.34 2.06
N GLU A 112 -2.99 -6.95 1.23
CA GLU A 112 -2.76 -8.27 0.64
C GLU A 112 -2.02 -8.14 -0.70
N ASP A 113 -1.12 -9.08 -0.97
CA ASP A 113 -0.46 -9.24 -2.25
C ASP A 113 -1.47 -9.65 -3.32
N GLN A 114 -1.40 -9.04 -4.50
CA GLN A 114 -2.38 -9.27 -5.57
C GLN A 114 -2.14 -10.59 -6.32
N ASN A 115 -0.90 -11.07 -6.34
CA ASN A 115 -0.46 -12.16 -7.21
C ASN A 115 0.04 -13.39 -6.43
N SER A 116 0.10 -13.29 -5.10
CA SER A 116 0.63 -14.35 -4.23
C SER A 116 -0.44 -14.93 -3.30
N PHE A 117 -0.23 -16.17 -2.88
CA PHE A 117 -1.09 -16.88 -1.91
C PHE A 117 -0.24 -17.57 -0.83
N THR A 118 -0.90 -18.17 0.17
CA THR A 118 -0.22 -18.96 1.21
C THR A 118 -0.90 -20.30 1.44
N GLY A 119 -0.15 -21.25 1.99
CA GLY A 119 -0.61 -22.62 2.22
C GLY A 119 -0.58 -23.49 0.97
N MET A 120 -1.18 -24.67 1.08
CA MET A 120 -1.28 -25.66 0.01
C MET A 120 -2.49 -25.40 -0.89
N ILE A 121 -2.35 -25.76 -2.18
CA ILE A 121 -3.42 -25.70 -3.19
C ILE A 121 -4.39 -26.86 -2.97
N LYS A 122 -5.69 -26.57 -3.03
CA LYS A 122 -6.79 -27.53 -2.91
C LYS A 122 -7.10 -28.16 -4.27
N ALA A 123 -6.18 -28.95 -4.82
CA ALA A 123 -6.36 -29.56 -6.15
C ALA A 123 -7.57 -30.52 -6.24
N LYS A 124 -8.05 -31.04 -5.10
CA LYS A 124 -9.22 -31.93 -4.99
C LYS A 124 -10.51 -31.19 -4.65
N ASP A 125 -10.55 -29.87 -4.78
CA ASP A 125 -11.78 -29.10 -4.55
C ASP A 125 -12.88 -29.57 -5.50
N VAL A 126 -14.11 -29.66 -5.02
CA VAL A 126 -15.27 -30.14 -5.79
C VAL A 126 -15.50 -29.34 -7.06
N SER A 127 -15.11 -28.06 -7.06
CA SER A 127 -15.15 -27.20 -8.25
C SER A 127 -14.35 -27.77 -9.43
N PHE A 128 -13.31 -28.56 -9.18
CA PHE A 128 -12.43 -29.13 -10.19
C PHE A 128 -12.58 -30.64 -10.36
N ASN A 129 -13.20 -31.31 -9.39
CA ASN A 129 -13.28 -32.78 -9.31
C ASN A 129 -14.72 -33.32 -9.35
N SER A 130 -15.63 -32.59 -10.01
CA SER A 130 -17.04 -32.99 -10.21
C SER A 130 -17.35 -33.19 -11.70
N GLU A 131 -18.44 -33.87 -12.01
CA GLU A 131 -18.85 -34.17 -13.40
C GLU A 131 -19.06 -32.92 -14.27
N PHE A 132 -19.50 -31.80 -13.68
CA PHE A 132 -19.70 -30.54 -14.39
C PHE A 132 -18.39 -29.73 -14.59
N SER A 133 -17.26 -30.15 -13.99
CA SER A 133 -16.02 -29.36 -13.93
C SER A 133 -15.51 -28.99 -15.31
N GLU A 134 -15.45 -29.96 -16.23
CA GLU A 134 -15.00 -29.75 -17.60
C GLU A 134 -15.92 -28.80 -18.37
N HIS A 135 -17.23 -28.93 -18.19
CA HIS A 135 -18.22 -28.05 -18.80
C HIS A 135 -18.18 -26.63 -18.24
N LEU A 136 -17.83 -26.45 -16.97
CA LEU A 136 -17.72 -25.12 -16.37
C LEU A 136 -16.41 -24.45 -16.77
N TRP A 137 -15.27 -25.03 -16.40
CA TRP A 137 -13.97 -24.39 -16.56
C TRP A 137 -13.44 -24.46 -17.99
N GLY A 138 -13.87 -25.44 -18.79
CA GLY A 138 -13.51 -25.56 -20.19
C GLY A 138 -13.91 -24.33 -21.03
N VAL A 139 -14.90 -23.55 -20.60
CA VAL A 139 -15.28 -22.28 -21.25
C VAL A 139 -14.10 -21.33 -21.39
N LEU A 140 -13.18 -21.33 -20.41
CA LEU A 140 -11.98 -20.49 -20.44
C LEU A 140 -10.96 -20.93 -21.51
N PHE A 141 -11.09 -22.15 -22.03
CA PHE A 141 -10.18 -22.73 -23.01
C PHE A 141 -10.73 -22.71 -24.44
N ILE A 142 -11.94 -22.19 -24.64
CA ILE A 142 -12.46 -21.91 -25.99
C ILE A 142 -11.54 -20.87 -26.65
N PRO A 143 -11.04 -21.09 -27.88
CA PRO A 143 -10.19 -20.13 -28.56
C PRO A 143 -10.87 -18.78 -28.78
N PHE A 144 -10.09 -17.70 -28.77
CA PHE A 144 -10.56 -16.41 -29.27
C PHE A 144 -10.40 -16.38 -30.80
N PRO A 145 -11.41 -15.99 -31.60
CA PRO A 145 -12.69 -15.35 -31.21
C PRO A 145 -13.90 -16.31 -31.08
N GLU A 146 -13.71 -17.63 -31.15
CA GLU A 146 -14.79 -18.65 -31.15
C GLU A 146 -15.69 -18.61 -29.91
N ILE A 147 -15.21 -18.06 -28.78
CA ILE A 147 -16.04 -17.81 -27.59
C ILE A 147 -17.31 -17.00 -27.90
N ALA A 148 -17.26 -16.10 -28.90
CA ALA A 148 -18.44 -15.33 -29.32
C ALA A 148 -19.52 -16.24 -29.91
N ASP A 149 -19.14 -17.21 -30.74
CA ASP A 149 -20.06 -18.20 -31.31
C ASP A 149 -20.68 -19.06 -30.19
N TRP A 150 -19.87 -19.48 -29.22
CA TRP A 150 -20.35 -20.24 -28.07
C TRP A 150 -21.36 -19.45 -27.21
N ILE A 151 -21.10 -18.16 -26.97
CA ILE A 151 -22.03 -17.27 -26.26
C ILE A 151 -23.37 -17.23 -26.99
N LEU A 152 -23.36 -17.11 -28.32
CA LEU A 152 -24.56 -17.01 -29.14
C LEU A 152 -25.35 -18.32 -29.24
N ALA A 153 -24.68 -19.48 -29.23
CA ALA A 153 -25.29 -20.79 -29.46
C ALA A 153 -26.20 -21.32 -28.33
N ASP A 154 -26.14 -20.76 -27.12
CA ASP A 154 -26.86 -21.26 -25.94
C ASP A 154 -26.66 -22.75 -25.60
N ASP A 155 -25.48 -23.29 -25.95
CA ASP A 155 -25.11 -24.67 -25.64
C ASP A 155 -24.47 -24.79 -24.24
N ILE A 156 -24.72 -25.93 -23.59
CA ILE A 156 -24.10 -26.33 -22.32
C ILE A 156 -22.82 -27.13 -22.59
N GLN A 157 -22.75 -27.81 -23.73
CA GLN A 157 -21.59 -28.63 -24.07
C GLN A 157 -20.39 -27.73 -24.41
N VAL A 158 -19.25 -28.07 -23.82
CA VAL A 158 -17.97 -27.44 -24.10
C VAL A 158 -17.07 -28.49 -24.73
N LYS A 159 -16.79 -28.33 -26.02
CA LYS A 159 -15.97 -29.26 -26.80
C LYS A 159 -14.62 -28.62 -27.06
N ILE A 160 -13.63 -28.96 -26.23
CA ILE A 160 -12.25 -28.51 -26.38
C ILE A 160 -11.37 -29.71 -26.67
N GLU A 161 -10.70 -29.67 -27.82
CA GLU A 161 -9.65 -30.64 -28.13
C GLU A 161 -8.45 -30.38 -27.21
N ASN A 162 -7.98 -31.41 -26.52
CA ASN A 162 -6.81 -31.34 -25.61
C ASN A 162 -7.00 -30.40 -24.40
N LEU A 163 -8.17 -30.44 -23.74
CA LEU A 163 -8.36 -29.75 -22.46
C LEU A 163 -7.31 -30.23 -21.44
N PRO A 164 -6.54 -29.32 -20.79
CA PRO A 164 -5.60 -29.71 -19.76
C PRO A 164 -6.32 -30.22 -18.51
N THR A 165 -5.57 -30.86 -17.61
CA THR A 165 -6.09 -31.16 -16.27
C THR A 165 -6.54 -29.87 -15.58
N LEU A 166 -7.80 -29.86 -15.15
CA LEU A 166 -8.39 -28.71 -14.48
C LEU A 166 -8.03 -28.72 -13.01
N ASP A 167 -7.36 -27.67 -12.58
CA ASP A 167 -7.03 -27.40 -11.19
C ASP A 167 -6.96 -25.88 -10.96
N PRO A 168 -6.82 -25.40 -9.72
CA PRO A 168 -6.76 -23.97 -9.44
C PRO A 168 -5.64 -23.25 -10.20
N MET A 169 -4.49 -23.89 -10.43
CA MET A 169 -3.36 -23.28 -11.14
C MET A 169 -3.63 -23.19 -12.64
N SER A 170 -4.08 -24.27 -13.27
CA SER A 170 -4.34 -24.24 -14.72
C SER A 170 -5.43 -23.22 -15.08
N VAL A 171 -6.47 -23.10 -14.23
CA VAL A 171 -7.53 -22.10 -14.42
C VAL A 171 -7.04 -20.67 -14.18
N ILE A 172 -6.28 -20.40 -13.11
CA ILE A 172 -5.81 -19.03 -12.85
C ILE A 172 -4.78 -18.56 -13.88
N GLU A 173 -3.91 -19.47 -14.36
CA GLU A 173 -2.95 -19.19 -15.42
C GLU A 173 -3.67 -18.88 -16.74
N GLN A 174 -4.73 -19.62 -17.06
CA GLN A 174 -5.54 -19.32 -18.23
C GLN A 174 -6.25 -17.96 -18.11
N LEU A 175 -6.81 -17.61 -16.95
CA LEU A 175 -7.38 -16.28 -16.72
C LEU A 175 -6.34 -15.16 -16.88
N GLU A 176 -5.12 -15.37 -16.39
CA GLU A 176 -4.01 -14.43 -16.59
C GLU A 176 -3.63 -14.27 -18.07
N HIS A 177 -3.56 -15.39 -18.81
CA HIS A 177 -3.32 -15.38 -20.24
C HIS A 177 -4.41 -14.60 -21.00
N LEU A 178 -5.68 -14.92 -20.76
CA LEU A 178 -6.83 -14.26 -21.39
C LEU A 178 -6.87 -12.75 -21.10
N ASN A 179 -6.40 -12.33 -19.92
CA ASN A 179 -6.31 -10.92 -19.54
C ASN A 179 -5.16 -10.16 -20.21
N THR A 180 -4.25 -10.86 -20.88
CA THR A 180 -3.20 -10.24 -21.71
C THR A 180 -3.63 -9.98 -23.15
N ILE A 181 -4.76 -10.57 -23.58
CA ILE A 181 -5.30 -10.36 -24.91
C ILE A 181 -5.66 -8.88 -25.08
N LYS A 182 -5.20 -8.29 -26.18
CA LYS A 182 -5.42 -6.86 -26.46
C LYS A 182 -6.91 -6.55 -26.54
N ALA A 183 -7.26 -5.34 -26.11
CA ALA A 183 -8.61 -4.82 -26.29
C ALA A 183 -8.96 -4.74 -27.78
N ILE A 184 -10.22 -5.03 -28.10
CA ILE A 184 -10.72 -5.21 -29.46
C ILE A 184 -11.84 -4.23 -29.78
N GLU A 185 -12.09 -4.03 -31.07
CA GLU A 185 -13.31 -3.40 -31.55
C GLU A 185 -14.47 -4.40 -31.52
N LEU A 186 -15.69 -3.91 -31.28
CA LEU A 186 -16.90 -4.72 -31.26
C LEU A 186 -17.56 -4.69 -32.63
N GLU A 187 -17.26 -5.68 -33.46
CA GLU A 187 -17.79 -5.81 -34.82
C GLU A 187 -18.33 -7.23 -35.08
N GLY A 188 -19.29 -7.34 -36.01
CA GLY A 188 -19.92 -8.60 -36.38
C GLY A 188 -20.37 -9.42 -35.17
N LYS A 189 -19.98 -10.70 -35.14
CA LYS A 189 -20.34 -11.64 -34.08
C LYS A 189 -19.87 -11.23 -32.67
N LEU A 190 -18.77 -10.50 -32.56
CA LEU A 190 -18.28 -10.01 -31.26
C LEU A 190 -19.23 -8.96 -30.67
N LYS A 191 -19.81 -8.11 -31.54
CA LYS A 191 -20.82 -7.14 -31.12
C LYS A 191 -22.11 -7.83 -30.68
N GLU A 192 -22.58 -8.81 -31.46
CA GLU A 192 -23.78 -9.59 -31.11
C GLU A 192 -23.60 -10.34 -29.79
N ALA A 193 -22.45 -10.99 -29.57
CA ALA A 193 -22.12 -11.65 -28.32
C ALA A 193 -22.05 -10.67 -27.13
N TYR A 194 -21.51 -9.47 -27.35
CA TYR A 194 -21.47 -8.41 -26.35
C TYR A 194 -22.89 -7.96 -25.97
N GLU A 195 -23.74 -7.70 -26.96
CA GLU A 195 -25.14 -7.30 -26.74
C GLU A 195 -25.91 -8.39 -25.97
N LYS A 196 -25.69 -9.67 -26.31
CA LYS A 196 -26.28 -10.79 -25.57
C LYS A 196 -25.84 -10.84 -24.10
N ILE A 197 -24.56 -10.61 -23.83
CA ILE A 197 -24.02 -10.56 -22.46
C ILE A 197 -24.63 -9.40 -21.67
N VAL A 198 -24.72 -8.20 -22.27
CA VAL A 198 -25.32 -7.03 -21.62
C VAL A 198 -26.80 -7.27 -21.32
N LEU A 199 -27.53 -7.91 -22.24
CA LEU A 199 -28.93 -8.29 -22.02
C LEU A 199 -29.09 -9.35 -20.92
N SER A 200 -28.14 -10.28 -20.81
CA SER A 200 -28.16 -11.34 -19.80
C SER A 200 -27.82 -10.83 -18.40
N PHE A 201 -27.05 -9.75 -18.31
CA PHE A 201 -26.60 -9.17 -17.04
C PHE A 201 -26.79 -7.64 -17.04
N PRO A 202 -28.05 -7.16 -17.07
CA PRO A 202 -28.36 -5.72 -17.20
C PRO A 202 -27.88 -4.89 -16.01
N GLU A 203 -27.63 -5.51 -14.86
CA GLU A 203 -27.07 -4.87 -13.67
C GLU A 203 -25.56 -4.61 -13.76
N VAL A 204 -24.88 -5.19 -14.75
CA VAL A 204 -23.44 -5.07 -14.91
C VAL A 204 -23.10 -4.08 -16.01
N ASP A 205 -22.39 -3.02 -15.61
CA ASP A 205 -21.78 -2.07 -16.54
C ASP A 205 -20.48 -2.64 -17.13
N PHE A 206 -20.59 -3.23 -18.32
CA PHE A 206 -19.49 -3.75 -19.14
C PHE A 206 -18.72 -2.61 -19.82
N LYS A 207 -17.89 -1.92 -19.03
CA LYS A 207 -17.15 -0.73 -19.48
C LYS A 207 -16.22 -1.01 -20.66
N LEU A 208 -16.32 -0.15 -21.68
CA LEU A 208 -15.29 0.01 -22.70
C LEU A 208 -14.10 0.79 -22.14
N THR A 209 -12.93 0.56 -22.74
CA THR A 209 -11.73 1.36 -22.46
C THR A 209 -11.96 2.83 -22.89
N ALA A 210 -11.07 3.74 -22.47
CA ALA A 210 -11.13 5.15 -22.89
C ALA A 210 -11.06 5.35 -24.42
N LYS A 211 -10.62 4.31 -25.18
CA LYS A 211 -10.58 4.28 -26.64
C LYS A 211 -11.81 3.62 -27.27
N GLY A 212 -12.84 3.28 -26.50
CA GLY A 212 -14.03 2.57 -26.99
C GLY A 212 -13.83 1.08 -27.27
N LEU A 213 -12.69 0.50 -26.88
CA LEU A 213 -12.39 -0.92 -27.10
C LEU A 213 -12.90 -1.80 -25.96
N PHE A 214 -13.28 -3.03 -26.25
CA PHE A 214 -13.72 -4.05 -25.29
C PHE A 214 -12.58 -4.98 -24.86
N THR A 215 -12.63 -5.47 -23.62
CA THR A 215 -11.58 -6.34 -23.07
C THR A 215 -11.99 -7.82 -23.17
N PRO A 216 -11.25 -8.68 -23.91
CA PRO A 216 -11.69 -10.06 -24.16
C PRO A 216 -11.92 -10.91 -22.90
N ILE A 217 -11.18 -10.70 -21.81
CA ILE A 217 -11.41 -11.39 -20.53
C ILE A 217 -12.86 -11.24 -20.02
N SER A 218 -13.54 -10.14 -20.36
CA SER A 218 -14.94 -9.92 -20.00
C SER A 218 -15.87 -10.87 -20.75
N PHE A 219 -15.55 -11.29 -21.99
CA PHE A 219 -16.32 -12.34 -22.69
C PHE A 219 -16.25 -13.65 -21.93
N TYR A 220 -15.04 -14.10 -21.59
CA TYR A 220 -14.83 -15.38 -20.92
C TYR A 220 -15.45 -15.42 -19.53
N THR A 221 -15.27 -14.37 -18.75
CA THR A 221 -15.84 -14.34 -17.40
C THR A 221 -17.36 -14.18 -17.42
N ALA A 222 -17.96 -13.44 -18.35
CA ALA A 222 -19.42 -13.46 -18.52
C ALA A 222 -19.93 -14.82 -19.02
N ALA A 223 -19.21 -15.45 -19.96
CA ALA A 223 -19.52 -16.78 -20.48
C ALA A 223 -19.51 -17.85 -19.36
N LEU A 224 -18.56 -17.79 -18.41
CA LEU A 224 -18.58 -18.63 -17.22
C LEU A 224 -19.85 -18.47 -16.40
N TYR A 225 -20.36 -17.25 -16.25
CA TYR A 225 -21.60 -17.00 -15.51
C TYR A 225 -22.85 -17.46 -16.28
N LEU A 226 -22.86 -17.34 -17.61
CA LEU A 226 -23.90 -17.97 -18.45
C LEU A 226 -23.88 -19.48 -18.28
N GLN A 227 -22.68 -20.08 -18.26
CA GLN A 227 -22.50 -21.51 -18.07
C GLN A 227 -22.92 -21.96 -16.67
N LEU A 228 -22.67 -21.15 -15.65
CA LEU A 228 -23.11 -21.42 -14.29
C LEU A 228 -24.64 -21.52 -14.20
N ASP A 229 -25.37 -20.58 -14.83
CA ASP A 229 -26.84 -20.64 -14.91
C ASP A 229 -27.30 -21.91 -15.65
N ARG A 230 -26.67 -22.22 -16.78
CA ARG A 230 -26.97 -23.41 -17.59
C ARG A 230 -26.78 -24.70 -16.79
N LEU A 231 -25.64 -24.87 -16.13
CA LEU A 231 -25.30 -26.06 -15.35
C LEU A 231 -26.15 -26.18 -14.07
N SER A 232 -26.57 -25.07 -13.46
CA SER A 232 -27.41 -25.09 -12.26
C SER A 232 -28.78 -25.76 -12.46
N LYS A 233 -29.20 -25.94 -13.72
CA LYS A 233 -30.43 -26.65 -14.10
C LYS A 233 -30.27 -28.17 -14.05
N GLN A 234 -29.03 -28.68 -14.04
CA GLN A 234 -28.71 -30.10 -14.12
C GLN A 234 -27.93 -30.60 -12.90
N TYR A 235 -27.13 -29.74 -12.27
CA TYR A 235 -26.24 -30.07 -11.17
C TYR A 235 -26.47 -29.16 -9.97
N ASP A 236 -26.20 -29.69 -8.77
CA ASP A 236 -26.07 -28.87 -7.58
C ASP A 236 -24.70 -28.19 -7.56
N LEU A 237 -24.70 -26.85 -7.63
CA LEU A 237 -23.50 -26.02 -7.66
C LEU A 237 -23.24 -25.29 -6.33
N SER A 238 -23.99 -25.64 -5.27
CA SER A 238 -23.95 -24.94 -3.98
C SER A 238 -22.55 -24.89 -3.32
N GLU A 239 -21.71 -25.89 -3.55
CA GLU A 239 -20.32 -25.93 -3.03
C GLU A 239 -19.30 -25.15 -3.89
N VAL A 240 -19.68 -24.80 -5.11
CA VAL A 240 -18.85 -24.05 -6.07
C VAL A 240 -19.07 -22.54 -5.91
N VAL A 241 -20.34 -22.16 -5.77
CA VAL A 241 -20.73 -20.74 -5.69
C VAL A 241 -20.57 -20.19 -4.27
N THR A 242 -20.40 -18.88 -4.16
CA THR A 242 -20.47 -18.18 -2.87
C THR A 242 -21.91 -18.13 -2.39
N ALA A 243 -22.12 -17.71 -1.13
CA ALA A 243 -23.47 -17.48 -0.59
C ALA A 243 -24.31 -16.46 -1.40
N GLN A 244 -23.68 -15.62 -2.22
CA GLN A 244 -24.36 -14.70 -3.14
C GLN A 244 -24.53 -15.27 -4.56
N GLY A 245 -24.24 -16.55 -4.79
CA GLY A 245 -24.35 -17.22 -6.10
C GLY A 245 -23.23 -16.88 -7.09
N GLY A 246 -22.14 -16.23 -6.66
CA GLY A 246 -21.03 -15.85 -7.53
C GLY A 246 -19.86 -16.83 -7.48
N LEU A 247 -18.88 -16.68 -8.39
CA LEU A 247 -17.62 -17.42 -8.34
C LEU A 247 -16.59 -16.65 -7.49
N SER A 248 -15.89 -17.35 -6.59
CA SER A 248 -14.90 -16.69 -5.74
C SER A 248 -13.75 -16.12 -6.57
N GLY A 249 -13.55 -14.80 -6.50
CA GLY A 249 -12.48 -14.11 -7.22
C GLY A 249 -12.69 -13.98 -8.72
N ILE A 250 -13.86 -14.33 -9.26
CA ILE A 250 -14.22 -14.09 -10.66
C ILE A 250 -15.52 -13.29 -10.65
N SER A 251 -15.52 -12.13 -11.29
CA SER A 251 -16.71 -11.31 -11.55
C SER A 251 -17.12 -11.47 -13.00
N LYS A 252 -18.31 -10.99 -13.38
CA LYS A 252 -18.75 -11.01 -14.79
C LYS A 252 -17.87 -10.19 -15.75
N ARG A 253 -16.93 -9.36 -15.24
CA ARG A 253 -16.08 -8.44 -16.04
C ARG A 253 -14.59 -8.80 -16.01
N GLY A 254 -14.20 -9.82 -15.26
CA GLY A 254 -12.79 -10.11 -14.99
C GLY A 254 -12.59 -10.80 -13.65
N PHE A 255 -11.36 -10.93 -13.20
CA PHE A 255 -11.02 -11.74 -12.02
C PHE A 255 -10.05 -11.01 -11.08
N THR A 256 -9.93 -11.53 -9.85
CA THR A 256 -8.99 -11.08 -8.83
C THR A 256 -8.23 -12.29 -8.31
N LYS A 257 -6.97 -12.43 -8.73
CA LYS A 257 -6.12 -13.61 -8.46
C LYS A 257 -6.04 -13.96 -6.97
N LYS A 258 -5.75 -12.99 -6.10
CA LYS A 258 -5.70 -13.24 -4.65
C LYS A 258 -7.00 -13.77 -4.05
N ASP A 259 -8.16 -13.41 -4.60
CA ASP A 259 -9.47 -13.83 -4.09
C ASP A 259 -9.79 -15.25 -4.59
N PHE A 260 -9.50 -15.53 -5.86
CA PHE A 260 -9.60 -16.86 -6.44
C PHE A 260 -8.69 -17.84 -5.70
N MET A 261 -7.41 -17.50 -5.56
CA MET A 261 -6.45 -18.36 -4.88
C MET A 261 -6.82 -18.57 -3.41
N LYS A 262 -7.31 -17.55 -2.69
CA LYS A 262 -7.78 -17.73 -1.30
C LYS A 262 -8.84 -18.83 -1.18
N ARG A 263 -9.80 -18.93 -2.12
CA ARG A 263 -10.84 -19.97 -2.10
C ARG A 263 -10.21 -21.36 -2.23
N TYR A 264 -9.22 -21.49 -3.10
CA TYR A 264 -8.60 -22.75 -3.49
C TYR A 264 -7.23 -23.01 -2.85
N THR A 265 -6.87 -22.28 -1.80
CA THR A 265 -5.71 -22.55 -0.95
C THR A 265 -6.13 -22.71 0.51
N THR A 266 -5.30 -23.39 1.29
CA THR A 266 -5.56 -23.66 2.72
C THR A 266 -5.19 -22.50 3.63
N GLY A 267 -4.24 -21.65 3.21
CA GLY A 267 -3.78 -20.50 3.99
C GLY A 267 -4.58 -19.23 3.73
N PRO A 268 -4.42 -18.20 4.59
CA PRO A 268 -4.97 -16.88 4.34
C PRO A 268 -4.32 -16.23 3.11
N LYS A 269 -4.86 -15.08 2.70
CA LYS A 269 -4.21 -14.27 1.68
C LYS A 269 -2.83 -13.80 2.15
N LYS A 270 -1.89 -13.71 1.21
CA LYS A 270 -0.52 -13.29 1.51
C LYS A 270 -0.50 -11.81 1.88
N LEU A 271 -0.05 -11.48 3.09
CA LEU A 271 0.16 -10.09 3.49
C LEU A 271 1.44 -9.50 2.87
N VAL A 272 1.38 -8.23 2.48
CA VAL A 272 2.55 -7.44 2.09
C VAL A 272 3.20 -6.88 3.35
N TRP A 273 4.30 -7.49 3.76
CA TRP A 273 4.98 -7.14 5.02
C TRP A 273 5.69 -5.79 5.01
N GLY A 274 5.94 -5.24 3.82
CA GLY A 274 6.75 -4.05 3.64
C GLY A 274 7.24 -3.92 2.20
N ASN A 275 8.06 -2.90 1.98
CA ASN A 275 8.68 -2.62 0.70
C ASN A 275 9.96 -1.82 0.92
N PRO A 276 10.89 -1.81 -0.05
CA PRO A 276 11.95 -0.82 -0.08
C PRO A 276 11.34 0.60 -0.16
N TYR A 277 11.89 1.53 0.63
CA TYR A 277 11.56 2.95 0.53
C TYR A 277 12.34 3.56 -0.64
N LEU A 278 11.71 3.57 -1.81
CA LEU A 278 12.25 4.17 -3.02
C LEU A 278 11.12 4.77 -3.86
N LEU A 279 11.36 5.94 -4.44
CA LEU A 279 10.49 6.56 -5.42
C LEU A 279 11.26 6.73 -6.73
N LYS A 280 10.80 6.04 -7.78
CA LYS A 280 11.28 6.20 -9.15
C LYS A 280 10.31 7.06 -9.95
N THR A 281 10.79 8.16 -10.50
CA THR A 281 10.01 9.07 -11.36
C THR A 281 10.76 9.29 -12.66
N ARG A 282 10.04 9.60 -13.75
CA ARG A 282 10.64 10.05 -15.01
C ARG A 282 10.41 11.54 -15.16
N VAL A 283 11.48 12.30 -15.28
CA VAL A 283 11.46 13.75 -15.46
C VAL A 283 11.90 14.07 -16.89
N LYS A 284 11.12 14.91 -17.59
CA LYS A 284 11.40 15.28 -18.98
C LYS A 284 12.74 16.02 -19.05
N GLY A 285 13.69 15.49 -19.82
CA GLY A 285 15.05 16.05 -19.97
C GLY A 285 16.09 15.44 -19.03
N GLU A 286 15.69 14.86 -17.90
CA GLU A 286 16.61 14.28 -16.89
C GLU A 286 16.58 12.75 -16.85
N GLY A 287 15.54 12.11 -17.40
CA GLY A 287 15.42 10.66 -17.44
C GLY A 287 14.80 10.09 -16.17
N GLU A 288 15.25 8.89 -15.76
CA GLU A 288 14.76 8.23 -14.55
C GLU A 288 15.50 8.76 -13.31
N MET A 289 14.76 9.37 -12.41
CA MET A 289 15.25 9.78 -11.10
C MET A 289 14.83 8.79 -10.03
N THR A 290 15.74 8.47 -9.11
CA THR A 290 15.46 7.65 -7.92
C THR A 290 15.67 8.49 -6.67
N GLN A 291 14.65 8.52 -5.81
CA GLN A 291 14.68 9.16 -4.50
C GLN A 291 14.64 8.07 -3.40
N LEU A 292 15.61 8.11 -2.49
CA LEU A 292 15.81 7.15 -1.41
C LEU A 292 15.68 7.82 -0.04
N LEU A 293 15.69 7.01 1.04
CA LEU A 293 15.70 7.55 2.39
C LEU A 293 16.98 8.37 2.62
N THR A 294 16.84 9.56 3.17
CA THR A 294 17.98 10.41 3.54
C THR A 294 18.36 10.14 5.00
N LYS A 295 19.61 9.76 5.22
CA LYS A 295 20.22 9.57 6.54
C LYS A 295 21.30 10.62 6.76
N VAL A 296 21.34 11.21 7.95
CA VAL A 296 22.24 12.32 8.26
C VAL A 296 22.93 12.10 9.61
N THR A 297 24.22 12.43 9.64
CA THR A 297 25.06 12.52 10.84
C THR A 297 25.63 13.93 10.92
N GLY A 298 25.70 14.49 12.13
CA GLY A 298 26.17 15.86 12.30
C GLY A 298 26.01 16.37 13.73
N LYS A 299 25.96 17.70 13.83
CA LYS A 299 25.87 18.43 15.08
C LYS A 299 24.78 19.48 14.98
N LEU A 300 23.88 19.49 15.95
CA LEU A 300 22.86 20.50 16.11
C LEU A 300 23.29 21.47 17.23
N THR A 301 23.43 22.75 16.90
CA THR A 301 23.68 23.81 17.87
C THR A 301 22.40 24.63 18.07
N ILE A 302 21.95 24.76 19.31
CA ILE A 302 20.77 25.54 19.69
C ILE A 302 21.24 26.72 20.55
N ASN A 303 21.02 27.94 20.06
CA ASN A 303 21.39 29.18 20.75
C ASN A 303 20.15 29.77 21.43
N LEU A 304 20.11 29.79 22.76
CA LEU A 304 19.02 30.37 23.54
C LEU A 304 19.41 31.75 24.04
N ASN A 305 18.72 32.78 23.55
CA ASN A 305 18.90 34.17 23.97
C ASN A 305 18.15 34.46 25.28
N ILE A 306 18.63 33.82 26.36
CA ILE A 306 18.10 33.94 27.72
C ILE A 306 19.17 34.49 28.67
N SER A 307 18.75 35.04 29.80
CA SER A 307 19.66 35.53 30.83
C SER A 307 20.51 34.41 31.42
N SER A 308 21.64 34.77 32.05
CA SER A 308 22.51 33.79 32.72
C SER A 308 21.82 33.06 33.89
N GLU A 309 20.82 33.68 34.51
CA GLU A 309 20.02 33.06 35.57
C GLU A 309 19.08 31.98 35.00
N GLU A 310 18.32 32.31 33.95
CA GLU A 310 17.46 31.36 33.23
C GLU A 310 18.28 30.20 32.63
N ALA A 311 19.48 30.50 32.11
CA ALA A 311 20.38 29.49 31.58
C ALA A 311 20.84 28.48 32.65
N ARG A 312 21.13 28.94 33.86
CA ARG A 312 21.50 28.08 35.00
C ARG A 312 20.32 27.25 35.47
N ASP A 313 19.13 27.84 35.58
CA ASP A 313 17.91 27.09 35.93
C ASP A 313 17.63 25.97 34.91
N LEU A 314 17.76 26.27 33.60
CA LEU A 314 17.59 25.26 32.56
C LEU A 314 18.67 24.15 32.65
N GLU A 315 19.94 24.52 32.84
CA GLU A 315 21.02 23.53 33.02
C GLU A 315 20.74 22.60 34.21
N ASP A 316 20.35 23.15 35.36
CA ASP A 316 20.02 22.39 36.55
C ASP A 316 18.85 21.43 36.30
N LYS A 317 17.80 21.88 35.59
CA LYS A 317 16.69 20.99 35.21
C LYS A 317 17.13 19.85 34.30
N ILE A 318 18.01 20.11 33.33
CA ILE A 318 18.55 19.07 32.44
C ILE A 318 19.37 18.05 33.25
N ARG A 319 20.25 18.52 34.14
CA ARG A 319 21.08 17.66 35.00
C ARG A 319 20.22 16.82 35.95
N ASN A 320 19.20 17.41 36.56
CA ASN A 320 18.28 16.72 37.45
C ASN A 320 17.41 15.68 36.73
N ALA A 321 17.02 15.94 35.47
CA ALA A 321 16.27 14.99 34.66
C ALA A 321 17.10 13.78 34.20
N GLY A 322 18.42 13.92 34.09
CA GLY A 322 19.34 12.80 33.83
C GLY A 322 19.18 12.14 32.46
N VAL A 323 18.74 12.89 31.44
CA VAL A 323 18.48 12.38 30.10
C VAL A 323 19.80 12.30 29.31
N SER A 324 20.24 11.09 28.98
CA SER A 324 21.59 10.85 28.42
C SER A 324 21.64 10.64 26.91
N ALA A 325 20.72 9.85 26.35
CA ALA A 325 20.66 9.54 24.92
C ALA A 325 19.22 9.53 24.39
N PHE A 326 19.02 10.03 23.18
CA PHE A 326 17.72 10.14 22.53
C PHE A 326 17.84 10.06 21.00
N TYR A 327 16.71 10.11 20.29
CA TYR A 327 16.69 10.20 18.83
C TYR A 327 16.48 11.64 18.39
N LEU A 328 17.18 12.07 17.35
CA LEU A 328 16.94 13.36 16.69
C LEU A 328 15.99 13.16 15.50
N GLY A 329 14.74 13.62 15.64
CA GLY A 329 13.69 13.44 14.65
C GLY A 329 13.17 12.00 14.62
N LYS A 330 13.79 11.13 13.81
CA LYS A 330 13.40 9.72 13.67
C LYS A 330 14.62 8.79 13.60
N LYS A 331 14.66 7.79 14.50
CA LYS A 331 15.77 6.82 14.63
C LYS A 331 17.14 7.54 14.75
N GLY A 332 18.23 6.78 14.74
CA GLY A 332 19.59 7.30 14.95
C GLY A 332 19.99 7.28 16.42
N LEU A 333 21.01 8.06 16.77
CA LEU A 333 21.47 8.28 18.14
C LEU A 333 21.82 9.76 18.27
N ALA A 334 21.42 10.41 19.35
CA ALA A 334 21.77 11.78 19.67
C ALA A 334 22.03 11.92 21.17
N TYR A 335 22.95 12.81 21.52
CA TYR A 335 23.29 13.14 22.90
C TYR A 335 23.77 14.59 23.00
N VAL A 336 23.61 15.20 24.18
CA VAL A 336 24.16 16.52 24.46
C VAL A 336 25.65 16.37 24.68
N SER A 337 26.47 17.01 23.86
CA SER A 337 27.93 16.95 23.97
C SER A 337 28.52 18.14 24.73
N ASP A 338 27.84 19.28 24.73
CA ASP A 338 28.29 20.48 25.43
C ASP A 338 27.13 21.42 25.77
N ILE A 339 27.22 22.12 26.90
CA ILE A 339 26.30 23.19 27.32
C ILE A 339 27.14 24.38 27.77
N ARG A 340 26.86 25.55 27.21
CA ARG A 340 27.56 26.81 27.52
C ARG A 340 26.55 27.84 28.00
N ILE A 341 26.76 28.42 29.17
CA ILE A 341 25.87 29.45 29.74
C ILE A 341 26.11 30.80 29.06
#